data_AF-A0A4C1V6N4-F1
#
_entry.id   AF-A0A4C1V6N4-F1
#
_cell.length_a   1.000
_cell.length_b   1.000
_cell.length_c   1.000
_cell.angle_alpha   90.00
_cell.angle_beta   90.00
_cell.angle_gamma   90.00
#
_symmetry.space_group_name_H-M   'P 1'
#
loop_
_entity.id
_entity.type
_entity.pdbx_description
1 polymer ?
#
loop_
_entity_poly.entity_id
_entity_poly.type
_entity_poly.pdbx_seq_one_letter_code
_entity_poly.pdbx_strand_id
1 'polypeptide(L)'
;MSAESSNLSNIEHRAVIKYFVKKGTTPKEIFEDMVSVLQESAPSYTMVEKWARLFQQGRESCEDDARPGRPVTIAEELQISKERVGEIIQEHINMRKISASWVPKMLTPFDKQRRLQTSKDFLELVGDNIEEICDRIVTVDETWVRQYDPESKQESMQWTKKGERPPKKFKVQKSASKLMATIFWDSEGVLLIDYLPKGTTMNGQYYANLLAQARDSRTEATWEVIARSAVFTRQCICPHGAGFEAGPEGHGLLGN
;
A
#
# COMPACT_ATOMS: atom_id res chain seq x y z
N MET A 1 -28.94 -31.63 38.55
CA MET A 1 -27.92 -30.60 38.81
C MET A 1 -27.28 -30.27 37.47
N SER A 2 -27.72 -29.19 36.82
CA SER A 2 -27.15 -28.78 35.53
C SER A 2 -25.91 -27.95 35.84
N ALA A 3 -24.73 -28.46 35.45
CA ALA A 3 -23.48 -27.74 35.63
C ALA A 3 -23.54 -26.42 34.84
N GLU A 4 -23.31 -25.30 35.52
CA GLU A 4 -23.12 -24.00 34.90
C GLU A 4 -21.92 -24.09 33.94
N SER A 5 -22.17 -23.95 32.64
CA SER A 5 -21.11 -23.82 31.63
C SER A 5 -20.46 -22.45 31.80
N SER A 6 -19.46 -22.37 32.69
CA SER A 6 -18.60 -21.21 32.84
C SER A 6 -17.71 -21.10 31.60
N ASN A 7 -18.03 -20.19 30.69
CA ASN A 7 -17.20 -19.88 29.52
C ASN A 7 -15.81 -19.40 29.99
N LEU A 8 -14.74 -20.11 29.60
CA LEU A 8 -13.37 -19.69 29.88
C LEU A 8 -13.07 -18.36 29.18
N SER A 9 -12.40 -17.48 29.92
CA SER A 9 -11.84 -16.24 29.41
C SER A 9 -10.64 -16.50 28.49
N ASN A 10 -10.31 -15.52 27.64
CA ASN A 10 -9.16 -15.63 26.75
C ASN A 10 -7.82 -15.83 27.48
N ILE A 11 -7.69 -15.34 28.71
CA ILE A 11 -6.47 -15.54 29.50
C ILE A 11 -6.35 -16.97 30.01
N GLU A 12 -7.47 -17.59 30.39
CA GLU A 12 -7.52 -19.00 30.81
C GLU A 12 -7.22 -19.93 29.63
N HIS A 13 -7.76 -19.66 28.45
CA HIS A 13 -7.38 -20.38 27.23
C HIS A 13 -5.86 -20.35 26.98
N ARG A 14 -5.23 -19.19 27.16
CA ARG A 14 -3.77 -19.04 26.98
C ARG A 14 -2.98 -19.78 28.05
N ALA A 15 -3.47 -19.83 29.29
CA ALA A 15 -2.85 -20.60 30.36
C ALA A 15 -2.85 -22.11 30.05
N VAL A 16 -3.96 -22.63 29.54
CA VAL A 16 -4.07 -24.03 29.08
C VAL A 16 -3.09 -24.32 27.94
N ILE A 17 -3.02 -23.44 26.94
CA ILE A 17 -2.05 -23.58 25.83
C ILE A 17 -0.62 -23.58 26.37
N LYS A 18 -0.28 -22.69 27.31
CA LYS A 18 1.05 -22.62 27.93
C LYS A 18 1.42 -23.92 28.65
N TYR A 19 0.47 -24.52 29.37
CA TYR A 19 0.65 -25.81 30.04
C TYR A 19 0.98 -26.92 29.03
N PHE A 20 0.21 -27.04 27.94
CA PHE A 20 0.45 -28.07 26.94
C PHE A 20 1.74 -27.86 26.13
N VAL A 21 2.13 -26.61 25.87
CA VAL A 21 3.44 -26.32 25.26
C VAL A 21 4.58 -26.80 26.16
N LYS A 22 4.48 -26.60 27.48
CA LYS A 22 5.46 -27.13 28.45
C LYS A 22 5.48 -28.66 28.50
N LYS A 23 4.34 -29.31 28.21
CA LYS A 23 4.23 -30.78 28.08
C LYS A 23 4.82 -31.30 26.76
N GLY A 24 5.20 -30.42 25.83
CA GLY A 24 5.76 -30.79 24.52
C GLY A 24 4.72 -31.16 23.46
N THR A 25 3.45 -30.82 23.69
CA THR A 25 2.34 -31.12 22.78
C THR A 25 2.33 -30.17 21.58
N THR A 26 1.98 -30.66 20.40
CA THR A 26 1.94 -29.85 19.18
C THR A 26 0.70 -28.94 19.17
N PRO A 27 0.71 -27.76 18.50
CA PRO A 27 -0.44 -26.87 18.46
C PRO A 27 -1.73 -27.51 17.93
N LYS A 28 -1.62 -28.50 17.05
CA LYS A 28 -2.75 -29.25 16.50
C LYS A 28 -3.41 -30.14 17.57
N GLU A 29 -2.61 -30.93 18.28
CA GLU A 29 -3.10 -31.77 19.38
C GLU A 29 -3.72 -30.93 20.50
N ILE A 30 -3.13 -29.76 20.80
CA ILE A 30 -3.69 -28.81 21.78
C ILE A 30 -5.07 -28.34 21.34
N PHE A 31 -5.23 -27.97 20.08
CA PHE A 31 -6.52 -27.51 19.57
C PHE A 31 -7.57 -28.62 19.60
N GLU A 32 -7.22 -29.83 19.17
CA GLU A 32 -8.13 -30.98 19.20
C GLU A 32 -8.59 -31.31 20.63
N ASP A 33 -7.67 -31.30 21.61
CA ASP A 33 -7.98 -31.49 23.03
C ASP A 33 -8.92 -30.39 23.55
N MET A 34 -8.58 -29.12 23.31
CA MET A 34 -9.40 -27.99 23.75
C MET A 34 -10.80 -28.00 23.12
N VAL A 35 -10.94 -28.40 21.85
CA VAL A 35 -12.25 -28.54 21.20
C VAL A 35 -13.04 -29.70 21.79
N SER A 36 -12.39 -30.81 22.14
CA SER A 36 -13.06 -31.96 22.75
C SER A 36 -13.66 -31.63 24.13
N VAL A 37 -12.98 -30.78 24.91
CA VAL A 37 -13.40 -30.40 26.27
C VAL A 37 -14.34 -29.19 26.27
N LEU A 38 -14.01 -28.14 25.50
CA LEU A 38 -14.71 -26.84 25.55
C LEU A 38 -15.77 -26.67 24.45
N GLN A 39 -15.79 -27.54 23.43
CA GLN A 39 -16.76 -27.53 22.34
C GLN A 39 -16.94 -26.13 21.71
N GLU A 40 -18.13 -25.54 21.81
CA GLU A 40 -18.45 -24.23 21.23
C GLU A 40 -17.69 -23.06 21.88
N SER A 41 -17.19 -23.25 23.10
CA SER A 41 -16.39 -22.26 23.83
C SER A 41 -14.89 -22.32 23.51
N ALA A 42 -14.46 -23.28 22.67
CA ALA A 42 -13.06 -23.48 22.35
C ALA A 42 -12.46 -22.30 21.55
N PRO A 43 -11.19 -21.94 21.78
CA PRO A 43 -10.51 -20.92 20.98
C PRO A 43 -10.27 -21.43 19.55
N SER A 44 -10.29 -20.53 18.57
CA SER A 44 -9.96 -20.87 17.19
C SER A 44 -8.54 -21.43 17.06
N TYR A 45 -8.33 -22.36 16.13
CA TYR A 45 -7.02 -22.95 15.84
C TYR A 45 -5.90 -21.90 15.66
N THR A 46 -6.18 -20.80 14.96
CA THR A 46 -5.21 -19.72 14.72
C THR A 46 -4.76 -19.02 16.02
N MET A 47 -5.63 -18.95 17.03
CA MET A 47 -5.27 -18.44 18.36
C MET A 47 -4.34 -19.43 19.08
N VAL A 48 -4.68 -20.72 19.05
CA VAL A 48 -3.86 -21.79 19.64
C VAL A 48 -2.48 -21.80 19.02
N GLU A 49 -2.38 -21.82 17.70
CA GLU A 49 -1.14 -21.81 16.94
C GLU A 49 -0.28 -20.57 17.25
N LYS A 50 -0.89 -19.39 17.24
CA LYS A 50 -0.20 -18.13 17.57
C LYS A 50 0.41 -18.18 18.97
N TRP A 51 -0.38 -18.54 19.98
CA TRP A 51 0.07 -18.53 21.38
C TRP A 51 1.05 -19.66 21.67
N ALA A 52 0.84 -20.85 21.10
CA ALA A 52 1.79 -21.94 21.23
C ALA A 52 3.18 -21.57 20.69
N ARG A 53 3.23 -20.92 19.52
CA ARG A 53 4.48 -20.40 18.96
C ARG A 53 5.13 -19.34 19.85
N LEU A 54 4.35 -18.42 20.41
CA LEU A 54 4.88 -17.38 21.31
C LEU A 54 5.50 -17.98 22.58
N PHE A 55 4.87 -19.00 23.17
CA PHE A 55 5.41 -19.69 24.34
C PHE A 55 6.66 -20.52 24.00
N GLN A 56 6.70 -21.16 22.82
CA GLN A 56 7.90 -21.84 22.31
C GLN A 56 9.06 -20.86 22.08
N GLN A 57 8.76 -19.60 21.73
CA GLN A 57 9.75 -18.52 21.58
C GLN A 57 10.17 -17.88 22.92
N GLY A 58 9.75 -18.43 24.05
CA GLY A 58 10.19 -17.98 25.38
C GLY A 58 9.32 -16.91 26.04
N ARG A 59 8.15 -16.58 25.49
CA ARG A 59 7.19 -15.72 26.19
C ARG A 59 6.69 -16.41 27.46
N GLU A 60 6.57 -15.68 28.57
CA GLU A 60 5.98 -16.22 29.80
C GLU A 60 4.60 -15.65 30.14
N SER A 61 4.28 -14.42 29.74
CA SER A 61 2.99 -13.80 30.08
C SER A 61 1.85 -14.31 29.19
N CYS A 62 0.71 -14.61 29.82
CA CYS A 62 -0.58 -14.89 29.15
C CYS A 62 -1.34 -13.61 28.78
N GLU A 63 -0.88 -12.44 29.23
CA GLU A 63 -1.52 -11.14 28.96
C GLU A 63 -1.14 -10.61 27.58
N ASP A 64 -1.98 -9.72 27.03
CA ASP A 64 -1.65 -8.98 25.82
C ASP A 64 -0.47 -8.02 26.08
N ASP A 65 0.44 -7.88 25.10
CA ASP A 65 1.47 -6.83 25.19
C ASP A 65 0.83 -5.45 25.22
N ALA A 66 1.47 -4.52 25.93
CA ALA A 66 1.07 -3.12 25.94
C ALA A 66 0.94 -2.61 24.50
N ARG A 67 -0.26 -2.16 24.11
CA ARG A 67 -0.50 -1.61 22.78
C ARG A 67 -0.03 -0.15 22.76
N PRO A 68 1.04 0.21 22.04
CA PRO A 68 1.47 1.59 21.98
C PRO A 68 0.41 2.44 21.27
N GLY A 69 0.09 3.62 21.83
CA GLY A 69 -0.67 4.67 21.14
C GLY A 69 -2.06 5.03 21.68
N ARG A 70 -2.44 4.58 22.88
CA ARG A 70 -3.69 4.98 23.53
C ARG A 70 -3.40 5.99 24.66
N PRO A 71 -4.14 7.10 24.80
CA PRO A 71 -4.04 7.99 25.97
C PRO A 71 -4.27 7.28 27.32
N VAL A 72 -4.81 6.06 27.26
CA VAL A 72 -5.02 5.17 28.40
C VAL A 72 -3.72 4.86 29.14
N THR A 73 -2.59 4.68 28.43
CA THR A 73 -1.31 4.39 29.09
C THR A 73 -0.83 5.56 29.95
N ILE A 74 -0.96 6.80 29.43
CA ILE A 74 -0.60 8.02 30.17
C ILE A 74 -1.60 8.30 31.31
N ALA A 75 -2.90 8.07 31.06
CA ALA A 75 -3.95 8.23 32.07
C ALA A 75 -3.74 7.29 33.27
N GLU A 76 -3.33 6.03 33.00
CA GLU A 76 -3.04 5.02 34.02
C GLU A 76 -1.74 5.33 34.78
N GLU A 77 -0.67 5.73 34.08
CA GLU A 77 0.61 6.10 34.70
C GLU A 77 0.51 7.34 35.59
N LEU A 78 -0.25 8.35 35.16
CA LEU A 78 -0.40 9.62 35.87
C LEU A 78 -1.63 9.66 36.79
N GLN A 79 -2.42 8.57 36.87
CA GLN A 79 -3.68 8.50 37.62
C GLN A 79 -4.65 9.67 37.35
N ILE A 80 -4.72 10.12 36.10
CA ILE A 80 -5.61 11.19 35.66
C ILE A 80 -6.63 10.67 34.64
N SER A 81 -7.77 11.34 34.51
CA SER A 81 -8.78 10.94 33.53
C SER A 81 -8.28 11.08 32.09
N LYS A 82 -8.81 10.26 31.18
CA LYS A 82 -8.43 10.26 29.75
C LYS A 82 -8.81 11.58 29.08
N GLU A 83 -9.91 12.17 29.54
CA GLU A 83 -10.40 13.48 29.16
C GLU A 83 -9.36 14.54 29.53
N ARG A 84 -8.83 14.49 30.76
CA ARG A 84 -7.80 15.44 31.22
C ARG A 84 -6.49 15.29 30.46
N VAL A 85 -6.07 14.06 30.12
CA VAL A 85 -4.93 13.82 29.22
C VAL A 85 -5.19 14.44 27.84
N GLY A 86 -6.39 14.30 27.30
CA GLY A 86 -6.81 14.90 26.04
C GLY A 86 -6.72 16.42 26.05
N GLU A 87 -7.28 17.07 27.08
CA GLU A 87 -7.21 18.52 27.30
C GLU A 87 -5.76 19.00 27.41
N ILE A 88 -4.92 18.32 28.19
CA ILE A 88 -3.51 18.71 28.34
C ILE A 88 -2.78 18.63 27.00
N ILE A 89 -2.96 17.54 26.26
CA ILE A 89 -2.31 17.36 24.94
C ILE A 89 -2.78 18.44 23.95
N GLN A 90 -4.08 18.74 23.91
CA GLN A 90 -4.65 19.65 22.91
C GLN A 90 -4.53 21.13 23.28
N GLU A 91 -4.77 21.50 24.53
CA GLU A 91 -4.89 22.90 24.96
C GLU A 91 -3.62 23.44 25.63
N HIS A 92 -2.92 22.60 26.40
CA HIS A 92 -1.74 23.02 27.16
C HIS A 92 -0.42 22.73 26.42
N ILE A 93 -0.34 21.63 25.67
CA ILE A 93 0.84 21.23 24.88
C ILE A 93 0.66 21.57 23.39
N ASN A 94 -0.58 21.85 22.95
CA ASN A 94 -0.95 22.17 21.57
C ASN A 94 -0.49 21.11 20.55
N MET A 95 -0.53 19.84 20.94
CA MET A 95 -0.21 18.71 20.09
C MET A 95 -1.47 18.19 19.40
N ARG A 96 -1.32 17.85 18.11
CA ARG A 96 -2.38 17.23 17.32
C ARG A 96 -2.01 15.81 16.94
N LYS A 97 -2.98 14.91 17.06
CA LYS A 97 -2.83 13.54 16.57
C LYS A 97 -3.00 13.52 15.06
N ILE A 98 -1.91 13.24 14.36
CA ILE A 98 -1.91 13.04 12.91
C ILE A 98 -1.59 11.59 12.58
N SER A 99 -2.20 11.06 11.53
CA SER A 99 -1.76 9.79 10.93
C SER A 99 -0.53 10.03 10.06
N ALA A 100 0.38 9.06 10.03
CA ALA A 100 1.48 9.10 9.06
C ALA A 100 0.93 9.09 7.63
N SER A 101 1.53 9.92 6.76
CA SER A 101 1.24 9.92 5.34
C SER A 101 1.95 8.75 4.65
N TRP A 102 1.28 8.13 3.69
CA TRP A 102 1.90 7.09 2.85
C TRP A 102 2.92 7.73 1.91
N VAL A 103 4.17 7.35 2.04
CA VAL A 103 5.25 7.78 1.15
C VAL A 103 5.70 6.57 0.31
N PRO A 104 5.78 6.67 -1.03
CA PRO A 104 6.07 5.53 -1.90
C PRO A 104 7.38 4.79 -1.61
N LYS A 105 8.42 5.52 -1.18
CA LYS A 105 9.73 4.96 -0.84
C LYS A 105 10.47 5.89 0.12
N MET A 106 11.24 5.32 1.04
CA MET A 106 12.23 6.06 1.82
C MET A 106 13.43 6.38 0.92
N LEU A 107 13.62 7.66 0.62
CA LEU A 107 14.71 8.13 -0.25
C LEU A 107 16.02 8.26 0.53
N THR A 108 17.11 7.81 -0.07
CA THR A 108 18.46 8.04 0.47
C THR A 108 18.85 9.52 0.31
N PRO A 109 19.83 10.04 1.07
CA PRO A 109 20.34 11.40 0.88
C PRO A 109 20.78 11.66 -0.57
N PHE A 110 21.41 10.68 -1.21
CA PHE A 110 21.82 10.75 -2.61
C PHE A 110 20.64 10.84 -3.58
N ASP A 111 19.58 10.04 -3.36
CA ASP A 111 18.35 10.14 -4.17
C ASP A 111 17.71 11.53 -4.07
N LYS A 112 17.73 12.13 -2.87
CA LYS A 112 17.21 13.49 -2.65
C LYS A 112 18.04 14.54 -3.39
N GLN A 113 19.37 14.42 -3.33
CA GLN A 113 20.26 15.32 -4.05
C GLN A 113 20.08 15.20 -5.56
N ARG A 114 20.01 13.98 -6.11
CA ARG A 114 19.75 13.76 -7.54
C ARG A 114 18.42 14.38 -7.97
N ARG A 115 17.35 14.17 -7.19
CA ARG A 115 16.04 14.78 -7.47
C ARG A 115 16.10 16.31 -7.45
N LEU A 116 16.77 16.89 -6.45
CA LEU A 116 16.93 18.35 -6.35
C LEU A 116 17.70 18.90 -7.56
N GLN A 117 18.78 18.23 -7.96
CA GLN A 117 19.59 18.67 -9.11
C GLN A 117 18.76 18.59 -10.39
N THR A 118 18.13 17.45 -10.69
CA THR A 118 17.26 17.32 -11.87
C THR A 118 16.13 18.35 -11.89
N SER A 119 15.52 18.65 -10.74
CA SER A 119 14.50 19.71 -10.67
C SER A 119 15.06 21.11 -10.92
N LYS A 120 16.29 21.40 -10.50
CA LYS A 120 16.96 22.68 -10.78
C LYS A 120 17.34 22.79 -12.25
N ASP A 121 17.94 21.76 -12.82
CA ASP A 121 18.33 21.71 -14.22
C ASP A 121 17.09 21.87 -15.13
N PHE A 122 15.98 21.20 -14.77
CA PHE A 122 14.71 21.35 -15.48
C PHE A 122 14.15 22.77 -15.35
N LEU A 123 14.20 23.38 -14.16
CA LEU A 123 13.72 24.75 -13.96
C LEU A 123 14.55 25.77 -14.76
N GLU A 124 15.86 25.59 -14.82
CA GLU A 124 16.76 26.43 -15.61
C GLU A 124 16.51 26.28 -17.12
N LEU A 125 16.30 25.04 -17.59
CA LEU A 125 15.93 24.75 -18.98
C LEU A 125 14.59 25.39 -19.36
N VAL A 126 13.63 25.39 -18.43
CA VAL A 126 12.30 25.95 -18.68
C VAL A 126 12.29 27.48 -18.70
N GLY A 127 13.10 28.11 -17.84
CA GLY A 127 13.13 29.56 -17.71
C GLY A 127 11.74 30.15 -17.45
N ASP A 128 11.40 31.22 -18.19
CA ASP A 128 10.08 31.87 -18.13
C ASP A 128 9.06 31.26 -19.13
N ASN A 129 9.48 30.32 -19.99
CA ASN A 129 8.68 29.77 -21.09
C ASN A 129 7.98 28.45 -20.71
N ILE A 130 7.43 28.39 -19.49
CA ILE A 130 6.84 27.16 -18.96
C ILE A 130 5.66 26.65 -19.79
N GLU A 131 4.82 27.54 -20.30
CA GLU A 131 3.64 27.17 -21.08
C GLU A 131 4.04 26.53 -22.41
N GLU A 132 4.97 27.16 -23.14
CA GLU A 132 5.46 26.65 -24.43
C GLU A 132 6.14 25.29 -24.29
N ILE A 133 6.92 25.10 -23.22
CA ILE A 133 7.61 23.81 -22.99
C ILE A 133 6.61 22.75 -22.52
N CYS A 134 5.65 23.10 -21.66
CA CYS A 134 4.61 22.17 -21.23
C CYS A 134 3.77 21.65 -22.40
N ASP A 135 3.46 22.49 -23.41
CA ASP A 135 2.69 22.09 -24.59
C ASP A 135 3.44 21.12 -25.53
N ARG A 136 4.76 21.06 -25.37
CA ARG A 136 5.66 20.18 -26.15
C ARG A 136 6.02 18.90 -25.40
N ILE A 137 5.65 18.77 -24.12
CA ILE A 137 5.91 17.57 -23.32
C ILE A 137 4.79 16.56 -23.55
N VAL A 138 5.20 15.37 -23.99
CA VAL A 138 4.36 14.18 -23.94
C VAL A 138 4.86 13.31 -22.80
N THR A 139 3.93 12.89 -21.95
CA THR A 139 4.23 11.96 -20.86
C THR A 139 3.56 10.62 -21.08
N VAL A 140 4.15 9.59 -20.47
CA VAL A 140 3.69 8.22 -20.53
C VAL A 140 3.79 7.59 -19.16
N ASP A 141 2.78 6.78 -18.82
CA ASP A 141 2.80 5.92 -17.64
C ASP A 141 2.07 4.60 -17.88
N GLU A 142 2.45 3.60 -17.08
CA GLU A 142 1.95 2.23 -17.13
C GLU A 142 1.19 1.91 -15.84
N THR A 143 -0.12 1.66 -15.95
CA THR A 143 -0.96 1.39 -14.77
C THR A 143 -1.67 0.05 -14.86
N TRP A 144 -1.83 -0.60 -13.71
CA TRP A 144 -2.60 -1.84 -13.63
C TRP A 144 -4.07 -1.54 -13.35
N VAL A 145 -4.89 -1.61 -14.39
CA VAL A 145 -6.34 -1.50 -14.29
C VAL A 145 -6.92 -2.84 -13.83
N ARG A 146 -7.78 -2.78 -12.82
CA ARG A 146 -8.51 -3.95 -12.32
C ARG A 146 -9.92 -3.92 -12.89
N GLN A 147 -10.43 -5.09 -13.26
CA GLN A 147 -11.82 -5.22 -13.72
C GLN A 147 -12.84 -4.86 -12.62
N TYR A 148 -12.41 -4.86 -11.35
CA TYR A 148 -13.25 -4.55 -10.21
C TYR A 148 -12.42 -3.89 -9.10
N ASP A 149 -12.75 -2.65 -8.77
CA ASP A 149 -12.27 -1.99 -7.56
C ASP A 149 -13.33 -2.17 -6.47
N PRO A 150 -13.03 -2.91 -5.39
CA PRO A 150 -13.96 -2.99 -4.28
C PRO A 150 -14.08 -1.60 -3.66
N GLU A 151 -15.31 -1.16 -3.46
CA GLU A 151 -15.67 0.06 -2.72
C GLU A 151 -14.76 0.21 -1.49
N SER A 152 -14.22 1.40 -1.25
CA SER A 152 -13.32 1.65 -0.12
C SER A 152 -14.06 1.58 1.22
N LYS A 153 -13.31 1.56 2.33
CA LYS A 153 -13.94 1.63 3.67
C LYS A 153 -14.65 2.96 3.90
N GLN A 154 -14.11 4.03 3.32
CA GLN A 154 -14.68 5.37 3.42
C GLN A 154 -15.95 5.51 2.57
N GLU A 155 -15.93 4.97 1.35
CA GLU A 155 -17.13 4.93 0.49
C GLU A 155 -18.26 4.11 1.13
N SER A 156 -17.94 3.01 1.81
CA SER A 156 -18.95 2.20 2.51
C SER A 156 -19.51 2.84 3.79
N MET A 157 -19.12 4.07 4.14
CA MET A 157 -19.64 4.74 5.32
C MET A 157 -21.08 5.17 5.08
N GLN A 158 -22.00 4.52 5.78
CA GLN A 158 -23.41 4.87 5.77
C GLN A 158 -23.89 5.28 7.16
N TRP A 159 -24.77 6.27 7.21
CA TRP A 159 -25.47 6.67 8.43
C TRP A 159 -26.51 5.59 8.79
N THR A 160 -26.48 5.12 10.04
CA THR A 160 -27.42 4.11 10.57
C THR A 160 -28.06 4.62 11.86
N LYS A 161 -29.19 4.05 12.28
CA LYS A 161 -29.85 4.51 13.51
C LYS A 161 -29.06 4.08 14.74
N LYS A 162 -29.15 4.87 15.81
CA LYS A 162 -28.47 4.60 17.08
C LYS A 162 -28.96 3.26 17.65
N GLY A 163 -28.04 2.30 17.79
CA GLY A 163 -28.33 0.95 18.29
C GLY A 163 -28.42 -0.15 17.21
N GLU A 164 -28.43 0.22 15.93
CA GLU A 164 -28.34 -0.75 14.85
C GLU A 164 -26.91 -1.33 14.72
N ARG A 165 -26.82 -2.58 14.28
CA ARG A 165 -25.52 -3.21 14.03
C ARG A 165 -24.84 -2.53 12.83
N PRO A 166 -23.54 -2.23 12.89
CA PRO A 166 -22.81 -1.73 11.74
C PRO A 166 -22.96 -2.68 10.55
N PRO A 167 -23.10 -2.15 9.33
CA PRO A 167 -23.15 -2.97 8.12
C PRO A 167 -21.89 -3.84 8.02
N LYS A 168 -22.09 -5.12 7.72
CA LYS A 168 -20.99 -6.08 7.55
C LYS A 168 -20.45 -5.97 6.13
N LYS A 169 -19.22 -5.49 6.01
CA LYS A 169 -18.45 -5.56 4.78
C LYS A 169 -17.55 -6.79 4.80
N PHE A 170 -17.78 -7.73 3.88
CA PHE A 170 -16.91 -8.88 3.70
C PHE A 170 -15.65 -8.45 2.95
N LYS A 171 -14.48 -9.02 3.32
CA LYS A 171 -13.25 -8.81 2.55
C LYS A 171 -13.41 -9.49 1.20
N VAL A 172 -13.62 -8.71 0.15
CA VAL A 172 -13.65 -9.21 -1.23
C VAL A 172 -12.22 -9.57 -1.63
N GLN A 173 -12.01 -10.78 -2.16
CA GLN A 173 -10.73 -11.12 -2.75
C GLN A 173 -10.51 -10.25 -4.00
N LYS A 174 -9.31 -9.70 -4.15
CA LYS A 174 -8.93 -8.96 -5.38
C LYS A 174 -9.23 -9.88 -6.57
N SER A 175 -10.03 -9.41 -7.53
CA SER A 175 -10.24 -10.15 -8.77
C SER A 175 -8.89 -10.50 -9.39
N ALA A 176 -8.76 -11.74 -9.87
CA ALA A 176 -7.50 -12.25 -10.44
C ALA A 176 -7.17 -11.59 -11.79
N SER A 177 -8.15 -10.94 -12.43
CA SER A 177 -7.96 -10.19 -13.67
C SER A 177 -7.38 -8.80 -13.40
N LYS A 178 -6.19 -8.56 -13.95
CA LYS A 178 -5.57 -7.25 -14.09
C LYS A 178 -5.21 -7.07 -15.56
N LEU A 179 -5.39 -5.86 -16.06
CA LEU A 179 -4.95 -5.42 -17.37
C LEU A 179 -3.90 -4.33 -17.15
N MET A 180 -2.78 -4.39 -17.87
CA MET A 180 -1.82 -3.29 -17.87
C MET A 180 -2.26 -2.33 -18.98
N ALA A 181 -2.47 -1.08 -18.63
CA ALA A 181 -2.74 -0.01 -19.57
C ALA A 181 -1.50 0.89 -19.66
N THR A 182 -1.10 1.25 -20.87
CA THR A 182 -0.08 2.25 -21.15
C THR A 182 -0.76 3.46 -21.74
N ILE A 183 -0.61 4.62 -21.11
CA ILE A 183 -1.33 5.84 -21.49
C ILE A 183 -0.29 6.89 -21.88
N PHE A 184 -0.46 7.48 -23.06
CA PHE A 184 0.29 8.64 -23.53
C PHE A 184 -0.63 9.87 -23.53
N TRP A 185 -0.15 10.98 -22.97
CA TRP A 185 -0.90 12.22 -22.93
C TRP A 185 0.01 13.45 -22.91
N ASP A 186 -0.53 14.58 -23.33
CA ASP A 186 0.11 15.89 -23.27
C ASP A 186 -0.82 16.92 -22.60
N SER A 187 -0.55 18.21 -22.81
CA SER A 187 -1.39 19.30 -22.26
C SER A 187 -2.77 19.38 -22.92
N GLU A 188 -2.96 18.86 -24.13
CA GLU A 188 -4.23 18.89 -24.87
C GLU A 188 -5.12 17.68 -24.56
N GLY A 189 -4.52 16.53 -24.27
CA GLY A 189 -5.25 15.37 -23.81
C GLY A 189 -4.55 14.03 -24.03
N VAL A 190 -5.35 12.98 -24.08
CA VAL A 190 -4.86 11.61 -24.26
C VAL A 190 -4.58 11.35 -25.74
N LEU A 191 -3.35 10.94 -26.04
CA LEU A 191 -2.88 10.64 -27.39
C LEU A 191 -3.09 9.17 -27.75
N LEU A 192 -2.74 8.27 -26.83
CA LEU A 192 -2.81 6.83 -27.04
C LEU A 192 -3.11 6.11 -25.73
N ILE A 193 -4.03 5.15 -25.77
CA ILE A 193 -4.22 4.17 -24.70
C ILE A 193 -4.02 2.79 -25.31
N ASP A 194 -3.01 2.07 -24.81
CA ASP A 194 -2.80 0.67 -25.13
C ASP A 194 -3.17 -0.22 -23.94
N TYR A 195 -3.77 -1.37 -24.22
CA TYR A 195 -4.08 -2.39 -23.23
C TYR A 195 -3.30 -3.65 -23.53
N LEU A 196 -2.29 -3.93 -22.71
CA LEU A 196 -1.44 -5.11 -22.87
C LEU A 196 -2.28 -6.39 -22.79
N PRO A 197 -2.26 -7.27 -23.81
CA PRO A 197 -3.05 -8.49 -23.82
C PRO A 197 -2.74 -9.41 -22.64
N LYS A 198 -3.78 -10.04 -22.09
CA LYS A 198 -3.65 -10.92 -20.92
C LYS A 198 -2.68 -12.06 -21.20
N GLY A 199 -1.72 -12.26 -20.30
CA GLY A 199 -0.72 -13.33 -20.40
C GLY A 199 0.51 -12.97 -21.24
N THR A 200 0.57 -11.74 -21.76
CA THR A 200 1.78 -11.21 -22.40
C THR A 200 2.58 -10.36 -21.41
N THR A 201 3.90 -10.33 -21.60
CA THR A 201 4.81 -9.47 -20.84
C THR A 201 5.24 -8.33 -21.76
N MET A 202 5.26 -7.11 -21.23
CA MET A 202 5.78 -5.98 -21.97
C MET A 202 7.26 -6.18 -22.27
N ASN A 203 7.57 -6.26 -23.57
CA ASN A 203 8.93 -6.39 -24.06
C ASN A 203 9.36 -5.07 -24.74
N GLY A 204 10.68 -4.90 -24.94
CA GLY A 204 11.22 -3.68 -25.53
C GLY A 204 10.69 -3.38 -26.93
N GLN A 205 10.44 -4.42 -27.75
CA GLN A 205 9.90 -4.25 -29.10
C GLN A 205 8.45 -3.74 -29.08
N TYR A 206 7.64 -4.30 -28.19
CA TYR A 206 6.26 -3.89 -27.97
C TYR A 206 6.21 -2.42 -27.57
N TYR A 207 7.07 -2.03 -26.62
CA TYR A 207 7.18 -0.64 -26.18
C TYR A 207 7.67 0.30 -27.30
N ALA A 208 8.66 -0.11 -28.08
CA ALA A 208 9.13 0.66 -29.24
C ALA A 208 8.02 0.88 -30.28
N ASN A 209 7.21 -0.15 -30.54
CA ASN A 209 6.06 -0.04 -31.44
C ASN A 209 4.98 0.92 -30.90
N LEU A 210 4.77 0.96 -29.58
CA LEU A 210 3.87 1.93 -28.95
C LEU A 210 4.39 3.36 -29.07
N LEU A 211 5.70 3.57 -28.90
CA LEU A 211 6.33 4.89 -29.11
C LEU A 211 6.15 5.38 -30.55
N ALA A 212 6.31 4.49 -31.54
CA ALA A 212 6.08 4.82 -32.94
C ALA A 212 4.61 5.21 -33.19
N GLN A 213 3.65 4.44 -32.68
CA GLN A 213 2.22 4.76 -32.79
C GLN A 213 1.85 6.08 -32.11
N ALA A 214 2.38 6.33 -30.91
CA ALA A 214 2.19 7.59 -30.22
C ALA A 214 2.76 8.76 -31.04
N ARG A 215 3.91 8.58 -31.69
CA ARG A 215 4.54 9.57 -32.56
C ARG A 215 3.66 9.93 -33.76
N ASP A 216 3.07 8.94 -34.41
CA ASP A 216 2.23 9.11 -35.60
C ASP A 216 0.88 9.77 -35.30
N SER A 217 0.44 9.76 -34.04
CA SER A 217 -0.83 10.35 -33.61
C SER A 217 -0.84 11.90 -33.62
N ARG A 218 0.32 12.56 -33.72
CA ARG A 218 0.44 14.03 -33.74
C ARG A 218 0.99 14.51 -35.08
N THR A 219 0.23 15.34 -35.79
CA THR A 219 0.67 16.02 -37.01
C THR A 219 1.51 17.26 -36.66
N GLU A 220 2.81 17.18 -36.90
CA GLU A 220 3.73 18.29 -37.20
C GLU A 220 4.38 19.16 -36.09
N ALA A 221 4.21 18.89 -34.79
CA ALA A 221 5.04 19.56 -33.76
C ALA A 221 6.13 18.63 -33.21
N THR A 222 7.40 19.03 -33.38
CA THR A 222 8.62 18.36 -32.88
C THR A 222 8.47 17.87 -31.44
N TRP A 223 8.59 16.56 -31.24
CA TRP A 223 8.81 15.93 -29.94
C TRP A 223 10.15 16.40 -29.38
N GLU A 224 10.17 17.11 -28.25
CA GLU A 224 11.44 17.44 -27.59
C GLU A 224 11.71 16.57 -26.37
N VAL A 225 10.69 16.18 -25.60
CA VAL A 225 10.89 15.45 -24.34
C VAL A 225 9.80 14.42 -24.12
N ILE A 226 10.17 13.14 -24.13
CA ILE A 226 9.38 12.07 -23.50
C ILE A 226 9.76 12.06 -22.03
N ALA A 227 8.96 12.71 -21.21
CA ALA A 227 9.09 12.59 -19.77
C ALA A 227 8.27 11.40 -19.32
N ARG A 228 8.90 10.26 -18.96
CA ARG A 228 8.18 9.25 -18.16
C ARG A 228 7.78 9.93 -16.87
N SER A 229 6.47 9.93 -16.56
CA SER A 229 6.01 10.57 -15.34
C SER A 229 6.70 9.86 -14.17
N ALA A 230 7.60 10.57 -13.49
CA ALA A 230 8.16 10.14 -12.21
C ALA A 230 7.22 10.57 -11.06
N VAL A 231 5.92 10.67 -11.36
CA VAL A 231 4.90 11.21 -10.47
C VAL A 231 3.93 10.07 -10.13
N PHE A 232 4.17 9.45 -8.98
CA PHE A 232 3.21 8.59 -8.27
C PHE A 232 2.58 7.49 -9.15
N THR A 233 3.27 6.40 -9.44
CA THR A 233 3.33 5.22 -8.57
C THR A 233 4.14 4.13 -9.30
N ARG A 234 4.86 3.30 -8.54
CA ARG A 234 5.50 2.03 -8.98
C ARG A 234 6.40 2.04 -10.25
N GLN A 235 7.67 1.73 -9.97
CA GLN A 235 8.60 0.96 -10.82
C GLN A 235 9.34 1.71 -11.94
N CYS A 236 10.50 2.29 -11.58
CA CYS A 236 11.70 2.07 -12.37
C CYS A 236 12.14 0.60 -12.21
N ILE A 237 11.37 -0.32 -12.78
CA ILE A 237 11.77 -1.71 -13.03
C ILE A 237 11.26 -2.02 -14.45
N CYS A 238 11.89 -1.41 -15.43
CA CYS A 238 11.62 -1.65 -16.84
C CYS A 238 12.98 -1.93 -17.50
N PRO A 239 13.09 -2.93 -18.37
CA PRO A 239 14.37 -3.35 -18.96
C PRO A 239 14.94 -2.36 -19.99
N HIS A 240 14.32 -1.19 -20.18
CA HIS A 240 14.56 -0.29 -21.33
C HIS A 240 15.78 0.62 -21.21
N GLY A 241 16.72 0.32 -20.30
CA GLY A 241 18.03 0.98 -20.24
C GLY A 241 19.04 0.42 -21.26
N ALA A 242 18.60 -0.36 -22.25
CA ALA A 242 19.47 -0.88 -23.30
C ALA A 242 19.49 0.08 -24.49
N GLY A 243 20.51 0.94 -24.54
CA GLY A 243 21.00 1.59 -25.76
C GLY A 243 20.15 2.73 -26.30
N PHE A 244 20.28 3.92 -25.72
CA PHE A 244 20.07 5.16 -26.46
C PHE A 244 21.17 6.14 -26.06
N GLU A 245 22.36 5.96 -26.65
CA GLU A 245 23.36 7.03 -26.69
C GLU A 245 22.87 8.07 -27.70
N ALA A 246 22.51 9.25 -27.20
CA ALA A 246 22.30 10.42 -28.05
C ALA A 246 23.68 10.84 -28.58
N GLY A 247 24.00 10.42 -29.81
CA GLY A 247 25.13 10.96 -30.55
C GLY A 247 24.86 12.43 -30.92
N PRO A 248 25.87 13.31 -30.83
CA PRO A 248 25.71 14.70 -31.23
C PRO A 248 25.80 14.80 -32.77
N GLU A 249 25.12 15.82 -33.31
CA GLU A 249 25.26 16.37 -34.67
C GLU A 249 24.34 15.81 -35.79
N GLY A 250 23.33 16.61 -36.14
CA GLY A 250 23.25 17.34 -37.42
C GLY A 250 23.31 16.56 -38.76
N HIS A 251 22.16 16.58 -39.45
CA HIS A 251 21.95 16.47 -40.91
C HIS A 251 22.17 15.12 -41.63
N GLY A 252 21.14 14.73 -42.40
CA GLY A 252 21.35 14.13 -43.73
C GLY A 252 20.62 12.82 -44.04
N LEU A 253 19.45 12.96 -44.69
CA LEU A 253 18.99 12.23 -45.89
C LEU A 253 18.84 10.69 -45.89
N LEU A 254 17.60 10.29 -46.20
CA LEU A 254 17.15 9.20 -47.10
C LEU A 254 18.19 8.23 -47.68
N GLY A 255 17.88 6.93 -47.62
CA GLY A 255 18.30 5.96 -48.65
C GLY A 255 18.42 4.51 -48.19
N ASN A 256 17.37 3.72 -48.52
CA ASN A 256 17.25 2.24 -48.60
C ASN A 256 17.57 1.38 -47.37
#